data_AF-A0A4Q3BII5-F1
#
_entry.id   AF-A0A4Q3BII5-F1
#
_cell.length_a   1.000
_cell.length_b   1.000
_cell.length_c   1.000
_cell.angle_alpha   90.00
_cell.angle_beta   90.00
_cell.angle_gamma   90.00
#
_symmetry.space_group_name_H-M   'P 1'
#
loop_
_entity.id
_entity.type
_entity.pdbx_description
1 polymer ?
#
loop_
_entity_poly.entity_id
_entity_poly.type
_entity_poly.pdbx_seq_one_letter_code
_entity_poly.pdbx_strand_id
1 'polypeptide(L)'
;LYEVPGLSFPSGHAFMSFTFFGLLLYLSFREIKNSFLRYLLSSILIITIVLIGVSRVYLRVHYATDVAAGFSLGMIWLIISLYGLQMMEKNKAKLPSVD
;
A
#
# COMPACT_ATOMS: atom_id res chain seq x y z
N LEU A 1 11.78 15.57 -25.99
CA LEU A 1 11.42 14.59 -24.94
C LEU A 1 12.08 15.09 -23.66
N TYR A 2 11.30 15.62 -22.72
CA TYR A 2 11.82 16.21 -21.49
C TYR A 2 12.07 15.07 -20.50
N GLU A 3 13.29 14.54 -20.48
CA GLU A 3 13.71 13.62 -19.42
C GLU A 3 13.99 14.44 -18.17
N VAL A 4 13.10 14.33 -17.18
CA VAL A 4 13.36 14.88 -15.84
C VAL A 4 14.45 14.01 -15.22
N PRO A 5 15.64 14.56 -14.90
CA PRO A 5 16.68 13.82 -14.21
C PRO A 5 16.32 13.80 -12.72
N GLY A 6 15.34 12.97 -12.36
CA GLY A 6 14.88 12.80 -11.00
C GLY A 6 14.67 11.31 -10.76
N LEU A 7 15.66 10.67 -10.12
CA LEU A 7 15.67 9.30 -9.62
C LEU A 7 14.46 8.47 -10.06
N SER A 8 14.50 7.91 -11.27
CA SER A 8 13.45 7.03 -11.81
C SER A 8 13.32 5.71 -11.03
N PHE A 9 14.16 5.53 -10.01
CA PHE A 9 14.26 4.35 -9.18
C PHE A 9 14.20 4.73 -7.70
N PRO A 10 13.31 4.11 -6.90
CA PRO A 10 12.21 3.21 -7.27
C PRO A 10 10.95 3.96 -7.74
N SER A 11 9.97 3.26 -8.34
CA SER A 11 8.74 3.92 -8.80
C SER A 11 7.89 4.43 -7.63
N GLY A 12 7.91 5.74 -7.37
CA GLY A 12 7.14 6.36 -6.30
C GLY A 12 5.62 6.16 -6.41
N HIS A 13 5.09 6.01 -7.63
CA HIS A 13 3.66 5.66 -7.81
C HIS A 13 3.37 4.22 -7.36
N ALA A 14 4.24 3.25 -7.69
CA ALA A 14 4.07 1.88 -7.22
C ALA A 14 4.14 1.81 -5.68
N PHE A 15 5.08 2.55 -5.08
CA PHE A 15 5.21 2.67 -3.63
C PHE A 15 3.96 3.27 -2.94
N MET A 16 3.47 4.41 -3.43
CA MET A 16 2.30 5.08 -2.86
C MET A 16 1.03 4.26 -3.03
N SER A 17 0.82 3.66 -4.22
CA SER A 17 -0.34 2.81 -4.46
C SER A 17 -0.32 1.59 -3.55
N PHE A 18 0.81 0.91 -3.40
CA PHE A 18 0.89 -0.25 -2.52
C PHE A 18 0.62 0.12 -1.05
N THR A 19 1.20 1.22 -0.56
CA THR A 19 1.00 1.68 0.82
C THR A 19 -0.45 2.09 1.08
N PHE A 20 -1.04 2.88 0.19
CA PHE A 20 -2.40 3.41 0.36
C PHE A 20 -3.46 2.32 0.24
N PHE A 21 -3.40 1.51 -0.84
CA PHE A 21 -4.35 0.42 -1.04
C PHE A 21 -4.12 -0.72 -0.03
N GLY A 22 -2.89 -0.94 0.42
CA GLY A 22 -2.57 -1.87 1.50
C GLY A 22 -3.18 -1.46 2.84
N LEU A 23 -3.17 -0.17 3.17
CA LEU A 23 -3.82 0.34 4.39
C LEU A 23 -5.35 0.21 4.29
N LEU A 24 -5.94 0.54 3.13
CA LEU A 24 -7.37 0.33 2.88
C LEU A 24 -7.77 -1.14 2.99
N LEU A 25 -6.92 -2.05 2.51
CA LEU A 25 -7.11 -3.49 2.66
C LEU A 25 -7.15 -3.87 4.13
N TYR A 26 -6.18 -3.41 4.93
CA TYR A 26 -6.15 -3.68 6.37
C TYR A 26 -7.40 -3.15 7.10
N LEU A 27 -7.81 -1.91 6.82
CA LEU A 27 -9.03 -1.33 7.41
C LEU A 27 -10.29 -2.09 6.98
N SER A 28 -10.37 -2.49 5.71
CA SER A 28 -11.46 -3.33 5.20
C SER A 28 -11.56 -4.65 5.96
N PHE A 29 -10.43 -5.30 6.25
CA PHE A 29 -10.41 -6.54 7.04
C PHE A 29 -10.82 -6.35 8.49
N ARG A 30 -10.55 -5.18 9.07
CA ARG A 30 -10.84 -4.88 10.49
C ARG A 30 -12.29 -4.46 10.73
N GLU A 31 -12.82 -3.57 9.89
CA GLU A 31 -14.12 -2.94 10.12
C GLU A 31 -15.27 -3.71 9.47
N ILE A 32 -15.02 -4.44 8.38
CA ILE A 32 -16.06 -5.15 7.64
C ILE A 32 -16.28 -6.55 8.21
N LYS A 33 -17.38 -6.71 8.96
CA LYS A 33 -17.84 -8.01 9.48
C LYS A 33 -18.40 -8.95 8.41
N ASN A 34 -18.89 -8.40 7.29
CA ASN A 34 -19.44 -9.20 6.20
C ASN A 34 -18.30 -9.79 5.35
N SER A 35 -18.14 -11.12 5.42
CA SER A 35 -17.08 -11.85 4.73
C SER A 35 -17.14 -11.66 3.21
N PHE A 36 -18.33 -11.58 2.60
CA PHE A 36 -18.45 -11.41 1.15
C PHE A 36 -17.93 -10.04 0.69
N LEU A 37 -18.36 -8.97 1.35
CA LEU A 37 -17.87 -7.62 1.05
C LEU A 37 -16.36 -7.53 1.26
N ARG A 38 -15.84 -8.12 2.34
CA ARG A 38 -14.41 -8.15 2.65
C ARG A 38 -13.59 -8.77 1.51
N TYR A 39 -13.99 -9.94 1.01
CA TYR A 39 -13.28 -10.60 -0.10
C TYR A 39 -13.43 -9.84 -1.43
N LEU A 40 -14.60 -9.24 -1.68
CA LEU A 40 -14.85 -8.44 -2.89
C LEU A 40 -13.96 -7.19 -2.91
N LEU A 41 -13.97 -6.40 -1.84
CA LEU A 41 -13.13 -5.21 -1.69
C LEU A 41 -11.64 -5.55 -1.77
N SER A 42 -11.24 -6.66 -1.12
CA SER A 42 -9.84 -7.12 -1.18
C SER A 42 -9.40 -7.46 -2.60
N SER A 43 -10.25 -8.17 -3.34
CA SER A 43 -9.98 -8.53 -4.74
C SER A 43 -9.84 -7.28 -5.61
N ILE A 44 -10.75 -6.31 -5.45
CA ILE A 44 -10.71 -5.04 -6.19
C ILE A 44 -9.40 -4.28 -5.91
N LEU A 45 -9.01 -4.16 -4.64
CA LEU A 45 -7.78 -3.47 -4.26
C LEU A 45 -6.52 -4.12 -4.84
N ILE A 46 -6.45 -5.46 -4.81
CA ILE A 46 -5.33 -6.20 -5.41
C ILE A 46 -5.27 -5.96 -6.92
N ILE A 47 -6.42 -6.03 -7.61
CA ILE A 47 -6.50 -5.77 -9.05
C ILE A 47 -6.04 -4.35 -9.37
N THR A 48 -6.44 -3.35 -8.57
CA THR A 48 -6.01 -1.96 -8.75
C THR A 48 -4.49 -1.81 -8.61
N ILE A 49 -3.86 -2.45 -7.61
CA ILE A 49 -2.40 -2.41 -7.42
C ILE A 49 -1.68 -3.00 -8.65
N VAL A 50 -2.16 -4.15 -9.15
CA VAL A 50 -1.58 -4.80 -10.34
C VAL A 50 -1.77 -3.94 -11.58
N LEU A 51 -2.96 -3.38 -11.81
CA LEU A 51 -3.25 -2.51 -12.95
C LEU A 51 -2.36 -1.27 -12.96
N ILE A 52 -2.09 -0.68 -11.80
CA ILE A 52 -1.17 0.46 -11.68
C ILE A 52 0.25 0.03 -12.07
N GLY A 53 0.73 -1.12 -11.57
CA GLY A 53 2.03 -1.68 -11.97
C GLY A 53 2.13 -1.91 -13.48
N VAL A 54 1.12 -2.56 -14.08
CA VAL A 54 1.04 -2.82 -15.52
C VAL A 54 1.02 -1.52 -16.32
N SER A 55 0.29 -0.49 -15.86
CA SER A 55 0.24 0.81 -16.53
C SER A 55 1.62 1.46 -16.62
N ARG A 56 2.47 1.27 -15.61
CA ARG A 56 3.84 1.83 -15.57
C ARG A 56 4.81 1.08 -16.48
N VAL A 57 4.64 -0.23 -16.65
CA VAL A 57 5.40 -1.04 -17.63
C VAL A 57 4.93 -0.74 -19.06
N TYR A 58 3.62 -0.62 -19.27
CA TYR A 58 3.01 -0.40 -20.59
C TYR A 58 3.43 0.94 -21.22
N LEU A 59 3.56 1.99 -20.40
CA LEU A 59 4.06 3.31 -20.85
C LEU A 59 5.56 3.30 -21.22
N ARG A 60 6.28 2.16 -21.07
CA ARG A 60 7.73 2.00 -21.29
C ARG A 60 8.61 2.96 -20.48
N VAL A 61 8.04 3.62 -19.48
CA VAL A 61 8.75 4.57 -18.61
C VAL A 61 9.50 3.88 -17.48
N HIS A 62 9.18 2.62 -17.19
CA HIS A 62 9.80 1.81 -16.15
C HIS A 62 9.97 0.37 -16.60
N TYR A 63 11.08 -0.24 -16.20
CA TYR A 63 11.30 -1.68 -16.38
C TYR A 63 10.42 -2.45 -15.38
N ALA A 64 10.08 -3.70 -15.71
CA ALA A 64 9.31 -4.58 -14.81
C ALA A 64 10.00 -4.74 -13.43
N THR A 65 11.33 -4.64 -13.40
CA THR A 65 12.15 -4.62 -12.18
C THR A 65 11.92 -3.40 -11.30
N ASP A 66 11.65 -2.23 -11.87
CA ASP A 66 11.40 -0.99 -11.11
C ASP A 66 10.03 -1.05 -10.41
N VAL A 67 9.06 -1.70 -11.04
CA VAL A 67 7.74 -1.95 -10.46
C VAL A 67 7.81 -3.00 -9.36
N ALA A 68 8.56 -4.09 -9.57
CA ALA A 68 8.80 -5.10 -8.54
C ALA A 68 9.49 -4.51 -7.31
N ALA A 69 10.55 -3.71 -7.50
CA ALA A 69 11.24 -3.01 -6.42
C ALA A 69 10.30 -2.03 -5.67
N GLY A 70 9.44 -1.33 -6.41
CA GLY A 70 8.41 -0.45 -5.83
C GLY A 70 7.38 -1.20 -4.98
N PHE A 71 6.95 -2.39 -5.41
CA PHE A 71 6.05 -3.24 -4.62
C PHE A 71 6.72 -3.81 -3.37
N SER A 72 7.97 -4.27 -3.47
CA SER A 72 8.72 -4.76 -2.31
C SER A 72 8.92 -3.67 -1.26
N LEU A 73 9.30 -2.46 -1.67
CA LEU A 73 9.43 -1.31 -0.77
C LEU A 73 8.09 -0.89 -0.17
N GLY A 74 7.02 -0.88 -0.97
CA GLY A 74 5.67 -0.63 -0.48
C GLY A 74 5.24 -1.64 0.59
N MET A 75 5.59 -2.92 0.41
CA MET A 75 5.29 -3.99 1.37
C MET A 75 6.03 -3.80 2.70
N ILE A 76 7.33 -3.49 2.64
CA ILE A 76 8.14 -3.22 3.84
C ILE A 76 7.56 -2.01 4.60
N TRP A 77 7.23 -0.93 3.89
CA TRP A 77 6.69 0.28 4.50
C TRP A 77 5.30 0.09 5.09
N LEU A 78 4.44 -0.70 4.43
CA LEU A 78 3.14 -1.07 4.95
C LEU A 78 3.26 -1.84 6.27
N ILE A 79 4.16 -2.81 6.35
CA ILE A 79 4.42 -3.59 7.58
C ILE A 79 4.87 -2.66 8.71
N ILE A 80 5.80 -1.74 8.44
CA ILE A 80 6.27 -0.75 9.43
C ILE A 80 5.11 0.14 9.89
N SER A 81 4.29 0.62 8.96
CA SER A 81 3.16 1.51 9.26
C SER A 81 2.08 0.80 10.10
N LEU A 82 1.78 -0.46 9.80
CA LEU A 82 0.85 -1.29 10.57
C LEU A 82 1.40 -1.60 11.97
N TYR A 83 2.69 -1.92 12.07
CA TYR A 83 3.36 -2.11 13.35
C TYR A 83 3.31 -0.84 14.21
N GLY A 84 3.57 0.33 13.61
CA GLY A 84 3.44 1.63 14.25
C GLY A 84 2.01 1.90 14.75
N LEU A 85 1.00 1.67 13.91
CA LEU A 85 -0.41 1.79 14.29
C LEU A 85 -0.77 0.88 15.47
N GLN A 86 -0.37 -0.39 15.44
CA GLN A 86 -0.61 -1.33 16.53
C GLN A 86 0.09 -0.90 17.82
N MET A 87 1.31 -0.36 17.73
CA MET A 87 2.04 0.15 18.88
C MET A 87 1.33 1.37 19.48
N MET A 88 0.83 2.29 18.64
CA MET A 88 0.04 3.44 19.07
C MET A 88 -1.27 3.01 19.73
N GLU A 89 -1.96 2.01 19.17
CA GLU A 89 -3.19 1.47 19.76
C GLU A 89 -2.95 0.80 21.12
N LYS A 90 -1.89 -0.01 21.24
CA LYS A 90 -1.48 -0.60 22.52
C LYS A 90 -1.11 0.47 23.56
N ASN A 91 -0.46 1.55 23.13
CA ASN A 91 -0.13 2.66 24.02
C ASN A 91 -1.36 3.46 24.42
N LYS A 92 -2.34 3.67 23.52
CA LYS A 92 -3.63 4.27 23.85
C LYS A 92 -4.45 3.42 24.83
N ALA A 93 -4.44 2.10 24.67
CA ALA A 93 -5.08 1.17 25.60
C ALA A 93 -4.41 1.13 26.99
N LYS A 94 -3.20 1.70 27.12
CA LYS A 94 -2.45 1.84 28.37
C LYS A 94 -2.62 3.20 29.05
N LEU A 95 -3.30 4.17 28.43
CA LEU A 95 -3.66 5.40 29.14
C LEU A 95 -4.79 5.07 30.12
N PRO A 96 -4.62 5.33 31.44
CA PRO A 96 -5.75 5.29 32.37
C PRO A 96 -6.80 6.28 31.88
N SER A 97 -8.08 5.90 31.97
CA SER A 97 -9.20 6.82 31.80
C SER A 97 -8.98 7.98 32.77
N VAL A 98 -8.61 9.14 32.22
CA VAL A 98 -8.67 10.38 32.97
C VAL A 98 -10.13 10.77 32.93
N ASP A 99 -10.84 10.33 33.97
CA ASP A 99 -12.22 10.70 34.29
C ASP A 99 -12.31 12.21 34.59
#